data_AF-A0AAW1U950-F1
#
_entry.id   AF-A0AAW1U950-F1
#
_cell.length_a   1.000
_cell.length_b   1.000
_cell.length_c   1.000
_cell.angle_alpha   90.00
_cell.angle_beta   90.00
_cell.angle_gamma   90.00
#
_symmetry.space_group_name_H-M   'P 1'
#
loop_
_entity.id
_entity.type
_entity.pdbx_description
1 polymer ?
#
loop_
_entity_poly.entity_id
_entity_poly.type
_entity_poly.pdbx_seq_one_letter_code
_entity_poly.pdbx_strand_id
1 'polypeptide(L)'
;MRFTRDNHLKTHMRLHTRERPYHCHRQFVQVANLRRHVRKAGRWDKKLYDGYELYGKSLGIVGLGRIGKKVALSMQSLGTKTISFDPIVSAEEERSFNIESTEFEKTWALAIVFCACKKRLRIVNVARGAIIHEKDLLVALKNGRCGGAASDVFEQEPSKDQLL
;
A
#
# COMPACT_ATOMS: atom_id res chain seq x y z
N MET A 1 8.25 23.54 9.18
CA MET A 1 8.67 24.41 10.31
C MET A 1 10.17 24.24 10.58
N ARG A 2 10.93 25.34 10.54
CA ARG A 2 12.39 25.40 10.79
C ARG A 2 12.58 26.16 12.10
N PHE A 3 13.24 25.55 13.08
CA PHE A 3 13.54 26.21 14.36
C PHE A 3 14.87 26.95 14.22
N THR A 4 14.88 28.24 14.53
CA THR A 4 16.08 29.10 14.47
C THR A 4 16.84 29.13 15.79
N ARG A 5 16.28 28.55 16.86
CA ARG A 5 16.89 28.51 18.20
C ARG A 5 16.75 27.11 18.82
N ASP A 6 17.78 26.69 19.56
CA ASP A 6 17.89 25.35 20.17
C ASP A 6 16.81 25.06 21.24
N ASN A 7 16.41 26.07 22.01
CA ASN A 7 15.35 25.95 23.02
C ASN A 7 13.98 25.57 22.40
N HIS A 8 13.60 26.14 21.26
CA HIS A 8 12.35 25.79 20.57
C HIS A 8 12.38 24.37 20.00
N LEU A 9 13.55 23.92 19.52
CA LEU A 9 13.75 22.53 19.10
C LEU A 9 13.56 21.58 20.30
N LYS A 10 14.22 21.86 21.44
CA LYS A 10 14.11 21.06 22.66
C LYS A 10 12.68 20.96 23.18
N THR A 11 11.94 22.08 23.23
CA THR A 11 10.51 22.08 23.62
C THR A 11 9.65 21.28 22.65
N HIS A 12 9.90 21.40 21.34
CA HIS A 12 9.19 20.60 20.33
C HIS A 12 9.46 19.09 20.47
N MET A 13 10.70 18.70 20.82
CA MET A 13 11.04 17.29 21.04
C MET A 13 10.35 16.69 22.28
N ARG A 14 9.98 17.51 23.29
CA ARG A 14 9.16 17.06 24.44
C ARG A 14 7.74 16.65 24.03
N LEU A 15 7.19 17.16 22.92
CA LEU A 15 5.89 16.70 22.40
C LEU A 15 5.96 15.23 21.92
N HIS A 16 7.17 14.71 21.70
CA HIS A 16 7.44 13.34 21.27
C HIS A 16 7.81 12.39 22.40
N THR A 17 7.75 12.79 23.68
CA THR A 17 8.05 11.90 24.82
C THR A 17 6.83 11.13 25.34
N ARG A 18 5.63 11.33 24.75
CA ARG A 18 4.37 10.62 25.12
C ARG A 18 3.85 10.94 26.53
N GLU A 19 4.46 11.90 27.23
CA GLU A 19 3.90 12.51 28.44
C GLU A 19 2.69 13.37 28.03
N ARG A 20 1.49 12.99 28.49
CA ARG A 20 0.24 13.68 28.16
C ARG A 20 0.28 15.12 28.74
N PRO A 21 -0.34 16.14 28.10
CA PRO A 21 -1.24 16.11 26.94
C PRO A 21 -0.65 16.78 25.68
N TYR A 22 0.58 16.48 25.30
CA TYR A 22 1.24 17.16 24.17
C TYR A 22 1.17 16.35 22.87
N HIS A 23 0.69 16.98 21.78
CA HIS A 23 0.49 16.33 20.47
C HIS A 23 1.21 17.10 19.35
N CYS A 24 1.84 16.37 18.42
CA CYS A 24 2.60 16.96 17.32
C CYS A 24 1.73 17.07 16.05
N HIS A 25 1.38 18.29 15.65
CA HIS A 25 0.54 18.56 14.47
C HIS A 25 1.28 18.55 13.12
N ARG A 26 2.39 17.82 12.98
CA ARG A 26 3.09 17.76 11.68
C ARG A 26 2.49 16.69 10.78
N GLN A 27 2.04 17.11 9.60
CA GLN A 27 1.67 16.23 8.49
C GLN A 27 2.82 16.16 7.47
N PHE A 28 3.00 15.00 6.86
CA PHE A 28 4.05 14.74 5.87
C PHE A 28 3.46 14.04 4.66
N VAL A 29 3.61 14.64 3.49
CA VAL A 29 3.22 14.06 2.19
C VAL A 29 4.11 12.84 1.84
N GLN A 30 5.36 12.82 2.32
CA GLN A 30 6.30 11.73 2.05
C GLN A 30 6.78 11.03 3.31
N VAL A 31 6.78 9.68 3.26
CA VAL A 31 7.25 8.81 4.34
C VAL A 31 8.72 9.08 4.71
N ALA A 32 9.58 9.45 3.76
CA ALA A 32 10.97 9.81 4.04
C ALA A 32 11.10 11.04 4.95
N ASN A 33 10.19 12.02 4.81
CA ASN A 33 10.20 13.24 5.62
C ASN A 33 9.65 12.97 7.02
N LEU A 34 8.63 12.13 7.15
CA LEU A 34 8.17 11.61 8.43
C LEU A 34 9.29 10.84 9.14
N ARG A 35 9.99 9.94 8.44
CA ARG A 35 11.13 9.17 8.97
C ARG A 35 12.21 10.09 9.54
N ARG A 36 12.61 11.13 8.80
CA ARG A 36 13.61 12.11 9.24
C ARG A 36 13.14 12.86 10.48
N HIS A 37 11.86 13.22 10.55
CA HIS A 37 11.30 13.94 11.68
C HIS A 37 11.24 13.09 12.96
N VAL A 38 10.67 11.88 12.88
CA VAL A 38 10.50 10.97 14.01
C VAL A 38 11.86 10.50 14.53
N ARG A 39 12.83 10.24 13.63
CA ARG A 39 14.22 9.91 14.01
C ARG A 39 14.92 11.06 14.73
N LYS A 40 14.82 12.30 14.20
CA LYS A 40 15.36 13.49 14.89
C LYS A 40 14.67 13.75 16.22
N ALA A 41 13.44 13.26 16.40
CA ALA A 41 12.69 13.35 17.65
C ALA A 41 12.98 12.23 18.66
N GLY A 42 14.01 11.40 18.43
CA GLY A 42 14.44 10.38 19.38
C GLY A 42 13.47 9.20 19.55
N ARG A 43 12.38 9.15 18.78
CA ARG A 43 11.42 8.05 18.78
C ARG A 43 11.86 7.00 17.78
N TRP A 44 12.54 5.96 18.25
CA TRP A 44 12.83 4.77 17.43
C TRP A 44 11.75 3.70 17.66
N ASP A 45 10.55 3.96 17.17
CA ASP A 45 9.43 3.03 17.35
C ASP A 45 9.48 1.94 16.27
N LYS A 46 10.33 0.90 16.47
CA LYS A 46 10.57 -0.20 15.50
C LYS A 46 9.28 -0.82 14.98
N LYS A 47 8.24 -0.87 15.83
CA LYS A 47 6.91 -1.39 15.48
C LYS A 47 6.20 -0.62 14.36
N LEU A 48 6.47 0.68 14.19
CA LEU A 48 5.93 1.47 13.07
C LEU A 48 6.63 1.16 11.74
N TYR A 49 7.75 0.45 11.78
CA TYR A 49 8.64 0.21 10.64
C TYR A 49 8.79 -1.28 10.32
N ASP A 50 7.95 -2.13 10.89
CA ASP A 50 7.94 -3.56 10.57
C ASP A 50 7.46 -3.72 9.12
N GLY A 51 8.38 -4.18 8.27
CA GLY A 51 8.11 -4.50 6.88
C GLY A 51 7.39 -5.84 6.75
N TYR A 52 7.01 -6.18 5.52
CA TYR A 52 6.47 -7.49 5.21
C TYR A 52 7.40 -8.17 4.23
N GLU A 53 7.81 -9.37 4.58
CA GLU A 53 8.55 -10.23 3.67
C GLU A 53 7.60 -10.71 2.56
N LEU A 54 8.08 -10.58 1.31
CA LEU A 54 7.36 -10.99 0.12
C LEU A 54 7.64 -12.47 -0.22
N TYR A 55 8.78 -13.00 0.21
CA TYR A 55 9.17 -14.39 -0.05
C TYR A 55 8.07 -15.37 0.40
N GLY A 56 7.72 -16.32 -0.48
CA GLY A 56 6.67 -17.30 -0.26
C GLY A 56 5.24 -16.74 -0.22
N LYS A 57 5.04 -15.43 -0.43
CA LYS A 57 3.69 -14.84 -0.53
C LYS A 57 3.15 -14.97 -1.95
N SER A 58 1.83 -14.85 -2.07
CA SER A 58 1.14 -14.86 -3.35
C SER A 58 0.91 -13.44 -3.86
N LEU A 59 1.19 -13.21 -5.14
CA LEU A 59 0.86 -12.00 -5.88
C LEU A 59 -0.28 -12.30 -6.84
N GLY A 60 -1.37 -11.54 -6.75
CA GLY A 60 -2.46 -11.56 -7.74
C GLY A 60 -2.31 -10.42 -8.74
N ILE A 61 -2.37 -10.71 -10.03
CA ILE A 61 -2.31 -9.73 -11.11
C ILE A 61 -3.59 -9.80 -11.93
N VAL A 62 -4.30 -8.67 -12.02
CA VAL A 62 -5.48 -8.55 -12.88
C VAL A 62 -5.11 -7.73 -14.10
N GLY A 63 -5.12 -8.38 -15.26
CA GLY A 63 -4.60 -7.85 -16.52
C GLY A 63 -3.11 -8.16 -16.71
N LEU A 64 -2.81 -9.14 -17.56
CA LEU A 64 -1.47 -9.61 -17.91
C LEU A 64 -0.94 -8.98 -19.21
N GLY A 65 -1.12 -7.67 -19.32
CA GLY A 65 -0.50 -6.87 -20.40
C GLY A 65 1.00 -6.67 -20.22
N ARG A 66 1.56 -5.69 -20.94
CA ARG A 66 3.00 -5.35 -20.91
C ARG A 66 3.53 -5.06 -19.50
N ILE A 67 2.73 -4.37 -18.67
CA ILE A 67 3.10 -4.01 -17.29
C ILE A 67 2.97 -5.23 -16.37
N GLY A 68 1.83 -5.92 -16.42
CA GLY A 68 1.56 -7.11 -15.59
C GLY A 68 2.65 -8.18 -15.71
N LYS A 69 3.10 -8.48 -16.93
CA LYS A 69 4.18 -9.45 -17.17
C LYS A 69 5.51 -9.03 -16.53
N LYS A 70 5.89 -7.76 -16.62
CA LYS A 70 7.13 -7.24 -16.00
C LYS A 70 7.05 -7.27 -14.47
N VAL A 71 5.89 -6.93 -13.92
CA VAL A 71 5.65 -7.02 -12.47
C VAL A 71 5.72 -8.48 -12.00
N ALA A 72 5.10 -9.42 -12.71
CA ALA A 72 5.16 -10.85 -12.41
C ALA A 72 6.61 -11.34 -12.32
N LEU A 73 7.40 -11.07 -13.36
CA LEU A 73 8.80 -11.49 -13.45
C LEU A 73 9.65 -10.90 -12.30
N SER A 74 9.45 -9.61 -12.00
CA SER A 74 10.18 -8.92 -10.93
C SER A 74 9.82 -9.44 -9.54
N MET A 75 8.59 -9.91 -9.37
CA MET A 75 8.10 -10.40 -8.07
C MET A 75 8.45 -11.88 -7.87
N GLN A 76 8.45 -12.68 -8.93
CA GLN A 76 8.94 -14.07 -8.91
C GLN A 76 10.41 -14.15 -8.49
N SER A 77 11.27 -13.20 -8.89
CA SER A 77 12.66 -13.15 -8.42
C SER A 77 12.80 -12.87 -6.92
N LEU A 78 11.76 -12.33 -6.28
CA LEU A 78 11.65 -12.19 -4.82
C LEU A 78 11.06 -13.44 -4.14
N GLY A 79 10.82 -14.52 -4.89
CA GLY A 79 10.27 -15.78 -4.41
C GLY A 79 8.76 -15.74 -4.15
N THR A 80 8.01 -14.85 -4.82
CA THR A 80 6.54 -14.85 -4.73
C THR A 80 5.91 -15.85 -5.67
N LYS A 81 4.79 -16.47 -5.26
CA LYS A 81 3.92 -17.25 -6.16
C LYS A 81 2.98 -16.29 -6.90
N THR A 82 2.97 -16.31 -8.23
CA THR A 82 2.12 -15.41 -9.03
C THR A 82 0.87 -16.13 -9.52
N ILE A 83 -0.30 -15.52 -9.29
CA ILE A 83 -1.58 -15.89 -9.89
C ILE A 83 -2.10 -14.72 -10.72
N SER A 84 -2.89 -15.01 -11.76
CA SER A 84 -3.44 -13.95 -12.61
C SER A 84 -4.84 -14.23 -13.10
N PHE A 85 -5.51 -13.16 -13.52
CA PHE A 85 -6.69 -13.23 -14.35
C PHE A 85 -6.53 -12.25 -15.51
N ASP A 86 -6.71 -12.73 -16.73
CA ASP A 86 -6.82 -11.93 -17.93
C ASP A 86 -7.81 -12.59 -18.91
N PRO A 87 -8.82 -11.88 -19.43
CA PRO A 87 -9.80 -12.46 -20.34
C PRO A 87 -9.27 -12.67 -21.76
N ILE A 88 -8.10 -12.12 -22.10
CA ILE A 88 -7.52 -12.13 -23.45
C ILE A 88 -6.31 -13.06 -23.52
N VAL A 89 -5.46 -13.07 -22.49
CA VAL A 89 -4.25 -13.91 -22.45
C VAL A 89 -4.63 -15.36 -22.16
N SER A 90 -4.13 -16.31 -22.96
CA SER A 90 -4.41 -17.72 -22.74
C SER A 90 -3.65 -18.28 -21.53
N ALA A 91 -4.24 -19.28 -20.86
CA ALA A 91 -3.59 -19.94 -19.73
C ALA A 91 -2.23 -20.59 -20.09
N GLU A 92 -2.03 -20.96 -21.36
CA GLU A 92 -0.75 -21.47 -21.87
C GLU A 92 0.31 -20.38 -21.91
N GLU A 93 -0.06 -19.18 -22.38
CA GLU A 93 0.83 -18.04 -22.37
C GLU A 93 1.18 -17.64 -20.94
N GLU A 94 0.22 -17.62 -20.00
CA GLU A 94 0.48 -17.35 -18.58
C GLU A 94 1.44 -18.38 -17.96
N ARG A 95 1.25 -19.67 -18.27
CA ARG A 95 2.13 -20.75 -17.81
C ARG A 95 3.56 -20.61 -18.34
N SER A 96 3.75 -20.09 -19.54
CA SER A 96 5.10 -19.83 -20.08
C SER A 96 5.90 -18.83 -19.22
N PHE A 97 5.20 -17.99 -18.44
CA PHE A 97 5.78 -17.06 -17.47
C PHE A 97 5.76 -17.60 -16.03
N ASN A 98 5.48 -18.89 -15.80
CA ASN A 98 5.29 -19.47 -14.46
C ASN A 98 4.17 -18.77 -13.65
N ILE A 99 3.10 -18.37 -14.33
CA ILE A 99 1.93 -17.75 -13.70
C ILE A 99 0.76 -18.73 -13.74
N GLU A 100 0.06 -18.84 -12.62
CA GLU A 100 -1.13 -19.68 -12.51
C GLU A 100 -2.39 -18.85 -12.84
N SER A 101 -3.09 -19.27 -13.89
CA SER A 101 -4.38 -18.69 -14.26
C SER A 101 -5.46 -19.00 -13.22
N THR A 102 -6.20 -17.98 -12.80
CA THR A 102 -7.32 -18.11 -11.86
C THR A 102 -8.50 -17.24 -12.28
N GLU A 103 -9.69 -17.57 -11.78
CA GLU A 103 -10.91 -16.79 -12.02
C GLU A 103 -10.82 -15.40 -11.40
N PHE A 104 -11.50 -14.41 -12.02
CA PHE A 104 -11.47 -13.01 -11.58
C PHE A 104 -11.76 -12.84 -10.09
N GLU A 105 -12.74 -13.54 -9.54
CA GLU A 105 -13.14 -13.46 -8.13
C GLU A 105 -12.04 -13.91 -7.16
N LYS A 106 -11.16 -14.82 -7.59
CA LYS A 106 -10.03 -15.31 -6.79
C LYS A 106 -8.83 -14.38 -6.87
N THR A 107 -8.70 -13.61 -7.95
CA THR A 107 -7.57 -12.70 -8.20
C THR A 107 -7.84 -11.26 -7.74
N TRP A 108 -9.10 -10.82 -7.82
CA TRP A 108 -9.50 -9.42 -7.64
C TRP A 108 -10.01 -9.10 -6.22
N ALA A 109 -10.11 -7.81 -5.88
CA ALA A 109 -10.64 -7.33 -4.61
C ALA A 109 -11.63 -6.16 -4.81
N LEU A 110 -12.93 -6.47 -4.92
CA LEU A 110 -14.06 -5.53 -4.83
C LEU A 110 -14.67 -5.55 -3.41
N ALA A 111 -15.62 -4.67 -3.10
CA ALA A 111 -16.37 -4.61 -1.83
C ALA A 111 -16.80 -5.99 -1.27
N ILE A 112 -17.45 -6.79 -2.12
CA ILE A 112 -17.93 -8.14 -1.83
C ILE A 112 -16.75 -9.08 -1.58
N VAL A 113 -15.67 -8.91 -2.35
CA VAL A 113 -14.49 -9.77 -2.30
C VAL A 113 -13.59 -9.42 -1.12
N PHE A 114 -13.56 -8.17 -0.62
CA PHE A 114 -12.86 -7.85 0.62
C PHE A 114 -13.33 -8.71 1.79
N CYS A 115 -14.63 -9.01 1.88
CA CYS A 115 -15.21 -9.91 2.87
C CYS A 115 -14.78 -11.38 2.70
N ALA A 116 -14.36 -11.79 1.50
CA ALA A 116 -13.85 -13.12 1.19
C ALA A 116 -12.31 -13.21 1.21
N CYS A 117 -11.61 -12.08 1.06
CA CYS A 117 -10.16 -11.99 0.95
C CYS A 117 -9.43 -12.33 2.25
N LYS A 118 -8.18 -12.77 2.13
CA LYS A 118 -7.27 -12.99 3.27
C LYS A 118 -7.14 -11.70 4.09
N LYS A 119 -7.17 -11.81 5.42
CA LYS A 119 -6.89 -10.68 6.32
C LYS A 119 -5.51 -10.09 5.98
N ARG A 120 -5.41 -8.75 6.03
CA ARG A 120 -4.22 -7.95 5.71
C ARG A 120 -3.80 -8.00 4.23
N LEU A 121 -4.75 -8.22 3.32
CA LEU A 121 -4.53 -8.05 1.88
C LEU A 121 -3.93 -6.66 1.60
N ARG A 122 -3.01 -6.59 0.64
CA ARG A 122 -2.49 -5.31 0.15
C ARG A 122 -2.84 -5.11 -1.31
N ILE A 123 -3.21 -3.90 -1.67
CA ILE A 123 -3.66 -3.56 -3.01
C ILE A 123 -2.79 -2.46 -3.59
N VAL A 124 -2.44 -2.62 -4.86
CA VAL A 124 -1.74 -1.60 -5.63
C VAL A 124 -2.52 -1.39 -6.92
N ASN A 125 -2.97 -0.17 -7.18
CA ASN A 125 -3.64 0.19 -8.43
C ASN A 125 -2.83 1.25 -9.17
N VAL A 126 -2.41 0.90 -10.38
CA VAL A 126 -1.66 1.76 -11.30
C VAL A 126 -2.30 1.71 -12.70
N ALA A 127 -3.57 1.30 -12.80
CA ALA A 127 -4.25 1.11 -14.07
C ALA A 127 -5.27 2.24 -14.33
N ARG A 128 -6.44 2.18 -13.71
CA ARG A 128 -7.45 3.24 -13.75
C ARG A 128 -8.14 3.37 -12.40
N GLY A 129 -8.55 4.58 -12.02
CA GLY A 129 -9.16 4.83 -10.72
C GLY A 129 -10.47 4.09 -10.51
N ALA A 130 -11.34 4.06 -11.52
CA ALA A 130 -12.66 3.41 -11.49
C ALA A 130 -12.65 1.88 -11.36
N ILE A 131 -11.48 1.23 -11.25
CA ILE A 131 -11.39 -0.21 -11.08
C ILE A 131 -11.67 -0.59 -9.61
N ILE A 132 -11.30 0.28 -8.65
CA ILE A 132 -11.52 0.05 -7.23
C ILE A 132 -12.50 1.08 -6.69
N HIS A 133 -13.58 0.60 -6.05
CA HIS A 133 -14.46 1.47 -5.29
C HIS A 133 -13.76 2.01 -4.04
N GLU A 134 -13.43 3.30 -4.06
CA GLU A 134 -12.64 3.96 -3.01
C GLU A 134 -13.30 3.87 -1.63
N LYS A 135 -14.64 3.96 -1.58
CA LYS A 135 -15.42 3.84 -0.33
C LYS A 135 -15.24 2.48 0.32
N ASP A 136 -15.29 1.41 -0.47
CA ASP A 136 -15.15 0.05 0.04
C ASP A 136 -13.72 -0.25 0.46
N LEU A 137 -12.75 0.26 -0.30
CA LEU A 137 -11.34 0.22 0.08
C LEU A 137 -11.10 0.91 1.43
N LEU A 138 -11.69 2.10 1.63
CA LEU A 138 -11.58 2.86 2.88
C LEU A 138 -12.17 2.09 4.06
N VAL A 139 -13.34 1.47 3.89
CA VAL A 139 -13.96 0.62 4.92
C VAL A 139 -13.09 -0.59 5.22
N ALA A 140 -12.56 -1.26 4.19
CA ALA A 140 -11.69 -2.42 4.35
C ALA A 140 -10.38 -2.08 5.08
N LEU A 141 -9.80 -0.90 4.83
CA LEU A 141 -8.62 -0.39 5.54
C LEU A 141 -8.94 -0.09 7.01
N LYS A 142 -10.03 0.64 7.29
CA LYS A 142 -10.44 1.00 8.65
C LYS A 142 -10.70 -0.23 9.52
N ASN A 143 -11.30 -1.26 8.93
CA ASN A 143 -11.65 -2.50 9.64
C ASN A 143 -10.51 -3.53 9.65
N GLY A 144 -9.31 -3.17 9.16
CA GLY A 144 -8.12 -4.03 9.17
C GLY A 144 -8.20 -5.25 8.23
N ARG A 145 -9.20 -5.31 7.36
CA ARG A 145 -9.35 -6.33 6.33
C ARG A 145 -8.28 -6.16 5.25
N CYS A 146 -8.08 -4.91 4.81
CA CYS A 146 -6.98 -4.48 3.98
C CYS A 146 -5.84 -3.96 4.87
N GLY A 147 -4.64 -4.54 4.71
CA GLY A 147 -3.44 -4.21 5.47
C GLY A 147 -2.65 -3.03 4.90
N GLY A 148 -3.13 -2.46 3.79
CA GLY A 148 -2.55 -1.28 3.13
C GLY A 148 -2.94 -1.22 1.66
N ALA A 149 -3.00 0.00 1.12
CA ALA A 149 -3.27 0.22 -0.29
C ALA A 149 -2.37 1.33 -0.84
N ALA A 150 -2.03 1.23 -2.12
CA ALA A 150 -1.36 2.28 -2.88
C ALA A 150 -2.13 2.48 -4.20
N SER A 151 -2.55 3.71 -4.48
CA SER A 151 -3.23 4.06 -5.73
C SER A 151 -2.50 5.23 -6.36
N ASP A 152 -2.15 5.10 -7.63
CA ASP A 152 -1.62 6.19 -8.47
C ASP A 152 -2.76 6.96 -9.14
N VAL A 153 -3.89 6.29 -9.36
CA VAL A 153 -5.06 6.77 -10.10
C VAL A 153 -6.31 6.77 -9.21
N PHE A 154 -7.20 7.75 -9.41
CA PHE A 154 -8.41 7.95 -8.59
C PHE A 154 -9.68 8.00 -9.44
N GLU A 155 -10.85 7.71 -8.86
CA GLU A 155 -12.13 7.75 -9.59
C GLU A 155 -12.40 9.12 -10.21
N GLN A 156 -11.95 10.19 -9.55
CA GLN A 156 -12.01 11.55 -10.06
C GLN A 156 -10.63 12.22 -9.96
N GLU A 157 -10.13 12.68 -11.10
CA GLU A 157 -8.87 13.43 -11.20
C GLU A 157 -9.12 14.86 -11.70
N PRO A 158 -8.59 15.91 -11.02
CA PRO A 158 -7.80 15.86 -9.78
C PRO A 158 -8.64 15.39 -8.58
N SER A 159 -7.99 14.75 -7.60
CA SER A 159 -8.68 14.29 -6.39
C SER A 159 -9.35 15.48 -5.70
N LYS A 160 -10.62 15.32 -5.32
CA LYS A 160 -11.39 16.37 -4.63
C LYS A 160 -10.72 16.82 -3.33
N ASP A 161 -10.05 15.89 -2.65
CA ASP A 161 -9.12 16.21 -1.58
C ASP A 161 -7.71 16.35 -2.17
N GLN A 162 -7.27 17.59 -2.38
CA GLN A 162 -5.87 17.92 -2.70
C GLN A 162 -4.93 17.82 -1.48
N LEU A 163 -5.41 17.25 -0.35
CA LEU A 163 -4.72 17.19 0.93
C LEU A 163 -4.38 15.73 1.29
N LEU A 164 -3.43 15.17 0.55
CA LEU A 164 -2.61 14.04 1.00
C LEU A 164 -1.13 14.41 0.90
#